data_AF-A0A0C3B4Y8-F1
#
_entry.id   AF-A0A0C3B4Y8-F1
#
_cell.length_a   1.000
_cell.length_b   1.000
_cell.length_c   1.000
_cell.angle_alpha   90.00
_cell.angle_beta   90.00
_cell.angle_gamma   90.00
#
_symmetry.space_group_name_H-M   'P 1'
#
loop_
_entity.id
_entity.type
_entity.pdbx_description
1 polymer ?
#
loop_
_entity_poly.entity_id
_entity_poly.type
_entity_poly.pdbx_seq_one_letter_code
_entity_poly.pdbx_strand_id
1 'polypeptide(L)'
;MGQPDAYDPHSPQSTGSPEPPSGVLTDAEARLWELVLAIHSVQTRFNRPMANGTVNGANGTGTSGTAGHQQLLLAEPVQAILRKMSDVDDIAAQIGTQIPRQAVEDLDNTHHPGHVVKERIESVSLENAFLNGKIAAITGFRDILGDALADGFPELTHLRRSLPTASAHNPTTSREPSVPIKKEEP
;
A
#
# COMPACT_ATOMS: atom_id res chain seq x y z
N MET A 1 -12.90 -14.30 47.34
CA MET A 1 -11.50 -14.21 46.91
C MET A 1 -11.44 -14.68 45.46
N GLY A 2 -11.53 -13.75 44.51
CA GLY A 2 -11.39 -14.04 43.09
C GLY A 2 -9.94 -13.85 42.67
N GLN A 3 -9.33 -14.86 42.06
CA GLN A 3 -8.03 -14.74 41.42
C GLN A 3 -8.17 -13.83 40.18
N PRO A 4 -7.26 -12.86 39.94
CA PRO A 4 -7.24 -12.14 38.68
C PRO A 4 -6.62 -13.01 37.59
N ASP A 5 -7.28 -13.01 36.45
CA ASP A 5 -6.96 -13.80 35.25
C ASP A 5 -5.51 -13.59 34.79
N ALA A 6 -4.89 -14.71 34.42
CA ALA A 6 -3.56 -14.78 33.83
C ALA A 6 -3.54 -14.04 32.48
N TYR A 7 -2.59 -13.12 32.34
CA TYR A 7 -2.24 -12.49 31.07
C TYR A 7 -1.79 -13.56 30.07
N ASP A 8 -2.51 -13.72 28.96
CA ASP A 8 -2.08 -14.53 27.82
C ASP A 8 -0.96 -13.79 27.07
N PRO A 9 0.28 -14.32 27.02
CA PRO A 9 1.39 -13.69 26.31
C PRO A 9 1.25 -13.68 24.78
N HIS A 10 0.19 -14.28 24.22
CA HIS A 10 -0.07 -14.35 22.77
C HIS A 10 -1.26 -13.50 22.30
N SER A 11 -1.87 -12.70 23.17
CA SER A 11 -2.81 -11.68 22.70
C SER A 11 -2.05 -10.64 21.86
N PRO A 12 -2.41 -10.41 20.58
CA PRO A 12 -1.80 -9.34 19.80
C PRO A 12 -2.07 -8.05 20.56
N GLN A 13 -1.02 -7.46 21.12
CA GLN A 13 -1.09 -6.13 21.69
C GLN A 13 -1.73 -5.25 20.63
N SER A 14 -2.87 -4.64 20.96
CA SER A 14 -3.49 -3.63 20.14
C SER A 14 -2.48 -2.50 20.03
N THR A 15 -1.65 -2.56 18.99
CA THR A 15 -0.63 -1.58 18.69
C THR A 15 -1.35 -0.26 18.57
N GLY A 16 -0.95 0.71 19.41
CA GLY A 16 -1.44 2.07 19.33
C GLY A 16 -1.44 2.56 17.89
N SER A 17 -2.39 3.46 17.57
CA SER A 17 -2.52 4.08 16.25
C SER A 17 -1.13 4.32 15.66
N PRO A 18 -0.83 3.75 14.47
CA PRO A 18 0.47 3.96 13.86
C PRO A 18 0.65 5.48 13.72
N GLU A 19 1.79 5.97 14.19
CA GLU A 19 2.24 7.33 13.92
C GLU A 19 2.06 7.59 12.41
N PRO A 20 1.48 8.74 12.01
CA PRO A 20 1.21 8.98 10.59
C PRO A 20 2.52 8.78 9.83
N PRO A 21 2.52 7.93 8.78
CA PRO A 21 3.75 7.58 8.08
C PRO A 21 4.41 8.89 7.62
N SER A 22 5.64 9.15 8.04
CA SER A 22 6.40 10.31 7.57
C SER A 22 7.21 9.89 6.34
N GLY A 23 7.16 10.70 5.28
CA GLY A 23 7.89 10.42 4.03
C GLY A 23 7.32 11.12 2.81
N VAL A 24 8.07 11.03 1.71
CA VAL A 24 7.76 11.68 0.41
C VAL A 24 6.35 11.35 -0.10
N LEU A 25 5.86 10.14 0.17
CA LEU A 25 4.49 9.73 -0.21
C LEU A 25 3.41 10.49 0.56
N THR A 26 3.62 10.72 1.86
CA THR A 26 2.70 11.47 2.72
C THR A 26 2.70 12.95 2.35
N ASP A 27 3.87 13.49 2.03
CA ASP A 27 3.99 14.85 1.51
C ASP A 27 3.28 14.99 0.16
N ALA A 28 3.39 13.99 -0.72
CA ALA A 28 2.66 13.94 -1.98
C ALA A 28 1.13 13.90 -1.76
N GLU A 29 0.65 13.08 -0.83
CA GLU A 29 -0.75 13.01 -0.47
C GLU A 29 -1.27 14.37 0.03
N ALA A 30 -0.53 15.03 0.92
CA ALA A 30 -0.88 16.34 1.43
C ALA A 30 -0.99 17.39 0.29
N ARG A 31 -0.05 17.38 -0.66
CA ARG A 31 -0.06 18.31 -1.82
C ARG A 31 -1.20 18.01 -2.79
N LEU A 32 -1.51 16.74 -3.04
CA LEU A 32 -2.67 16.35 -3.85
C LEU A 32 -3.98 16.81 -3.21
N TRP A 33 -4.12 16.65 -1.89
CA TRP A 33 -5.29 17.17 -1.17
C TRP A 33 -5.41 18.69 -1.26
N GLU A 34 -4.31 19.42 -1.09
CA GLU A 34 -4.29 20.88 -1.26
C GLU A 34 -4.70 21.30 -2.69
N LEU A 35 -4.27 20.57 -3.71
CA LEU A 35 -4.63 20.81 -5.11
C LEU A 35 -6.13 20.59 -5.33
N VAL A 36 -6.69 19.48 -4.84
CA VAL A 36 -8.12 19.17 -4.93
C VAL A 36 -8.96 20.25 -4.25
N LEU A 37 -8.55 20.69 -3.06
CA LEU A 37 -9.23 21.78 -2.34
C LEU A 37 -9.15 23.11 -3.11
N ALA A 38 -8.01 23.41 -3.73
CA ALA A 38 -7.86 24.60 -4.56
C ALA A 38 -8.79 24.56 -5.78
N ILE A 39 -8.85 23.44 -6.49
CA ILE A 39 -9.77 23.24 -7.63
C ILE A 39 -11.23 23.37 -7.17
N HIS A 40 -11.60 22.73 -6.07
CA HIS A 40 -12.95 22.83 -5.51
C HIS A 40 -13.31 24.28 -5.10
N SER A 41 -12.35 25.03 -4.55
CA SER A 41 -12.56 26.44 -4.20
C SER A 41 -12.85 27.32 -5.41
N VAL A 42 -12.19 27.06 -6.55
CA VAL A 42 -12.46 27.75 -7.82
C VAL A 42 -13.83 27.35 -8.36
N GLN A 43 -14.16 26.06 -8.34
CA GLN A 43 -15.45 25.55 -8.80
C GLN A 43 -16.61 26.15 -8.00
N THR A 44 -16.49 26.21 -6.67
CA THR A 44 -17.52 26.81 -5.81
C THR A 44 -17.65 28.31 -6.00
N ARG A 45 -16.56 29.04 -6.29
CA ARG A 45 -16.62 30.47 -6.64
C ARG A 45 -17.30 30.71 -8.00
N PHE A 46 -17.04 29.83 -8.97
CA PHE A 46 -17.68 29.89 -10.29
C PHE A 46 -19.18 29.55 -10.22
N ASN A 47 -19.54 28.54 -9.43
CA ASN A 47 -20.90 28.02 -9.37
C ASN A 47 -21.80 28.74 -8.36
N ARG A 48 -21.28 29.72 -7.60
CA ARG A 48 -22.09 30.54 -6.69
C ARG A 48 -22.79 31.63 -7.51
N PRO A 49 -24.11 31.56 -7.73
CA PRO A 49 -24.82 32.72 -8.27
C PRO A 49 -24.61 33.86 -7.26
N MET A 50 -24.16 35.02 -7.75
CA MET A 50 -24.09 36.26 -6.98
C MET A 50 -25.49 36.66 -6.54
N ALA A 51 -26.00 36.01 -5.49
CA ALA A 51 -27.21 36.42 -4.80
C ALA A 51 -26.85 37.62 -3.92
N ASN A 52 -27.42 38.77 -4.28
CA ASN A 52 -27.53 39.99 -3.48
C ASN A 52 -26.31 40.93 -3.44
N GLY A 53 -26.13 41.68 -4.53
CA GLY A 53 -25.62 43.05 -4.45
C GLY A 53 -26.80 44.02 -4.36
N THR A 54 -27.29 44.27 -3.15
CA THR A 54 -28.21 45.37 -2.84
C THR A 54 -27.49 46.69 -3.14
N VAL A 55 -27.72 47.27 -4.32
CA VAL A 55 -27.25 48.64 -4.63
C VAL A 55 -28.37 49.62 -4.28
N ASN A 56 -28.41 50.03 -3.02
CA ASN A 56 -28.93 51.36 -2.66
C ASN A 56 -27.71 52.24 -2.37
N GLY A 57 -27.46 53.24 -3.22
CA GLY A 57 -26.59 54.37 -2.86
C GLY A 57 -25.60 54.86 -3.92
N ALA A 58 -26.06 55.85 -4.71
CA ALA A 58 -25.32 57.04 -5.17
C ALA A 58 -24.19 56.91 -6.23
N ASN A 59 -24.55 57.39 -7.42
CA ASN A 59 -23.78 58.28 -8.32
C ASN A 59 -22.32 57.97 -8.66
N GLY A 60 -22.07 57.73 -9.95
CA GLY A 60 -20.80 58.10 -10.60
C GLY A 60 -20.28 57.10 -11.62
N THR A 61 -20.65 57.32 -12.89
CA THR A 61 -19.78 57.17 -14.08
C THR A 61 -18.89 55.92 -14.22
N GLY A 62 -19.23 55.06 -15.18
CA GLY A 62 -18.24 54.20 -15.82
C GLY A 62 -18.76 52.83 -16.25
N THR A 63 -19.38 52.81 -17.41
CA THR A 63 -19.46 51.68 -18.34
C THR A 63 -18.28 50.69 -18.25
N SER A 64 -18.59 49.38 -18.27
CA SER A 64 -17.67 48.27 -18.57
C SER A 64 -16.78 47.74 -17.43
N GLY A 65 -17.33 47.42 -16.25
CA GLY A 65 -16.52 46.94 -15.11
C GLY A 65 -16.66 45.46 -14.71
N THR A 66 -17.81 44.82 -14.89
CA THR A 66 -18.10 43.57 -14.17
C THR A 66 -17.46 42.30 -14.77
N ALA A 67 -17.18 42.28 -16.08
CA ALA A 67 -16.50 41.14 -16.72
C ALA A 67 -14.99 41.10 -16.41
N GLY A 68 -14.32 42.27 -16.37
CA GLY A 68 -12.89 42.37 -16.05
C GLY A 68 -12.57 42.11 -14.57
N HIS A 69 -13.45 42.52 -13.65
CA HIS A 69 -13.29 42.22 -12.22
C HIS A 69 -13.46 40.73 -11.92
N GLN A 70 -14.38 40.03 -12.60
CA GLN A 70 -14.49 38.57 -12.50
C GLN A 70 -13.25 37.88 -13.06
N GLN A 71 -12.73 38.29 -14.22
CA GLN A 71 -11.48 37.71 -14.76
C GLN A 71 -10.28 37.92 -13.83
N LEU A 72 -10.17 39.08 -13.17
CA LEU A 72 -9.10 39.35 -12.21
C LEU A 72 -9.24 38.52 -10.92
N LEU A 73 -10.47 38.25 -10.46
CA LEU A 73 -10.78 37.40 -9.31
C LEU A 73 -10.47 35.91 -9.54
N LEU A 74 -10.44 35.46 -10.80
CA LEU A 74 -10.11 34.08 -11.17
C LEU A 74 -8.62 33.88 -11.51
N ALA A 75 -7.92 34.94 -11.94
CA ALA A 75 -6.53 34.86 -12.36
C ALA A 75 -5.62 34.37 -11.21
N GLU A 76 -5.80 34.89 -10.00
CA GLU A 76 -4.99 34.52 -8.84
C GLU A 76 -5.23 33.07 -8.37
N PRO A 77 -6.47 32.59 -8.19
CA PRO A 77 -6.73 31.18 -7.88
C PRO A 77 -6.24 30.18 -8.94
N VAL A 78 -6.39 30.51 -10.23
CA VAL A 78 -5.90 29.65 -11.32
C VAL A 78 -4.37 29.58 -11.31
N GLN A 79 -3.69 30.70 -11.07
CA GLN A 79 -2.24 30.71 -10.92
C GLN A 79 -1.77 29.90 -9.70
N ALA A 80 -2.53 29.92 -8.61
CA ALA A 80 -2.25 29.10 -7.43
C ALA A 80 -2.39 27.59 -7.72
N ILE A 81 -3.40 27.19 -8.51
CA ILE A 81 -3.54 25.79 -8.98
C ILE A 81 -2.32 25.38 -9.82
N LEU A 82 -1.90 26.23 -10.76
CA LEU A 82 -0.77 25.93 -11.63
C LEU A 82 0.53 25.73 -10.84
N ARG A 83 0.77 26.56 -9.81
CA ARG A 83 1.90 26.38 -8.89
C ARG A 83 1.80 25.06 -8.13
N LYS A 84 0.63 24.73 -7.58
CA LYS A 84 0.40 23.45 -6.88
C LYS A 84 0.57 22.24 -7.80
N MET A 85 0.20 22.32 -9.08
CA MET A 85 0.48 21.26 -10.05
C MET A 85 1.98 21.07 -10.27
N SER A 86 2.73 22.17 -10.41
CA SER A 86 4.20 22.10 -10.52
C SER A 86 4.85 21.46 -9.29
N ASP A 87 4.38 21.82 -8.09
CA ASP A 87 4.88 21.22 -6.83
C ASP A 87 4.59 19.71 -6.76
N VAL A 88 3.44 19.28 -7.28
CA VAL A 88 3.08 17.85 -7.37
C VAL A 88 3.97 17.12 -8.36
N ASP A 89 4.29 17.71 -9.51
CA ASP A 89 5.20 17.12 -10.50
C ASP A 89 6.63 16.93 -9.94
N ASP A 90 7.12 17.92 -9.18
CA ASP A 90 8.43 17.85 -8.53
C ASP A 90 8.51 16.75 -7.46
N ILE A 91 7.42 16.51 -6.73
CA ILE A 91 7.33 15.43 -5.74
C ILE A 91 7.13 14.08 -6.45
N ALA A 92 6.33 14.03 -7.51
CA ALA A 92 6.12 12.82 -8.29
C ALA A 92 7.45 12.27 -8.85
N ALA A 93 8.36 13.16 -9.27
CA ALA A 93 9.70 12.77 -9.71
C ALA A 93 10.56 12.11 -8.60
N GLN A 94 10.26 12.37 -7.33
CA GLN A 94 10.94 11.78 -6.17
C GLN A 94 10.34 10.43 -5.75
N ILE A 95 9.13 10.11 -6.23
CA ILE A 95 8.44 8.85 -5.91
C ILE A 95 8.93 7.76 -6.88
N GLY A 96 9.78 6.86 -6.38
CA GLY A 96 10.27 5.70 -7.13
C GLY A 96 9.36 4.46 -7.06
N THR A 97 8.14 4.58 -6.52
CA THR A 97 7.25 3.43 -6.35
C THR A 97 6.66 2.99 -7.68
N GLN A 98 6.75 1.70 -7.97
CA GLN A 98 6.15 1.12 -9.17
C GLN A 98 4.73 0.64 -8.85
N ILE A 99 3.77 1.08 -9.66
CA ILE A 99 2.36 0.69 -9.52
C ILE A 99 2.04 -0.37 -10.58
N PRO A 100 1.49 -1.53 -10.20
CA PRO A 100 1.04 -2.53 -11.17
C PRO A 100 -0.02 -1.94 -12.09
N ARG A 101 0.11 -2.18 -13.40
CA ARG A 101 -0.82 -1.69 -14.42
C ARG A 101 -2.29 -2.03 -14.12
N GLN A 102 -2.53 -3.23 -13.60
CA GLN A 102 -3.89 -3.68 -13.25
C GLN A 102 -4.53 -2.82 -12.16
N ALA A 103 -3.76 -2.28 -11.21
CA ALA A 103 -4.31 -1.37 -10.19
C ALA A 103 -4.72 -0.01 -10.80
N VAL A 104 -4.05 0.43 -11.87
CA VAL A 104 -4.42 1.62 -12.64
C VAL A 104 -5.70 1.36 -13.43
N GLU A 105 -5.79 0.21 -14.10
CA GLU A 105 -6.99 -0.20 -14.84
C GLU A 105 -8.21 -0.35 -13.91
N ASP A 106 -8.02 -0.88 -12.70
CA ASP A 106 -9.09 -0.96 -11.70
C ASP A 106 -9.56 0.45 -11.28
N LEU A 107 -8.62 1.38 -11.04
CA LEU A 107 -8.94 2.77 -10.70
C LEU A 107 -9.75 3.44 -11.81
N ASP A 108 -9.33 3.29 -13.07
CA ASP A 108 -10.00 3.82 -14.25
C ASP A 108 -11.43 3.25 -14.40
N ASN A 109 -11.61 1.97 -14.05
CA ASN A 109 -12.90 1.30 -14.07
C ASN A 109 -13.73 1.51 -12.79
N THR A 110 -13.37 2.47 -11.92
CA THR A 110 -14.05 2.76 -10.63
C THR A 110 -14.05 1.61 -9.62
N HIS A 111 -13.17 0.63 -9.80
CA HIS A 111 -12.94 -0.46 -8.85
C HIS A 111 -11.91 -0.06 -7.79
N HIS A 112 -11.99 -0.71 -6.64
CA HIS A 112 -11.06 -0.46 -5.55
C HIS A 112 -9.72 -1.17 -5.82
N PRO A 113 -8.57 -0.47 -5.94
CA PRO A 113 -7.29 -1.06 -6.34
C PRO A 113 -6.74 -2.10 -5.35
N GLY A 114 -7.25 -2.09 -4.11
CA GLY A 114 -6.95 -3.14 -3.11
C GLY A 114 -7.39 -4.55 -3.52
N HIS A 115 -8.28 -4.69 -4.52
CA HIS A 115 -8.66 -5.99 -5.06
C HIS A 115 -7.47 -6.72 -5.69
N VAL A 116 -6.60 -6.03 -6.44
CA VAL A 116 -5.39 -6.60 -7.04
C VAL A 116 -4.45 -7.17 -5.97
N VAL A 117 -4.31 -6.45 -4.85
CA VAL A 117 -3.46 -6.88 -3.74
C VAL A 117 -4.03 -8.13 -3.10
N LYS A 118 -5.34 -8.13 -2.82
CA LYS A 118 -6.04 -9.27 -2.23
C LYS A 118 -5.93 -10.52 -3.13
N GLU A 119 -6.25 -10.39 -4.41
CA GLU A 119 -6.20 -11.49 -5.37
C GLU A 119 -4.77 -12.06 -5.49
N ARG A 120 -3.74 -11.19 -5.51
CA ARG A 120 -2.34 -11.64 -5.54
C ARG A 120 -1.95 -12.38 -4.27
N ILE A 121 -2.35 -11.91 -3.09
CA ILE A 121 -2.09 -12.60 -1.82
C ILE A 121 -2.77 -13.97 -1.80
N GLU A 122 -4.04 -14.02 -2.22
CA GLU A 122 -4.81 -15.27 -2.27
C GLU A 122 -4.20 -16.25 -3.28
N SER A 123 -3.82 -15.78 -4.46
CA SER A 123 -3.18 -16.59 -5.50
C SER A 123 -1.83 -17.15 -5.04
N VAL A 124 -0.96 -16.32 -4.46
CA VAL A 124 0.35 -16.77 -3.95
C VAL A 124 0.18 -17.73 -2.78
N SER A 125 -0.78 -17.49 -1.88
CA SER A 125 -1.07 -18.40 -0.77
C SER A 125 -1.54 -19.77 -1.26
N LEU A 126 -2.47 -19.78 -2.22
CA LEU A 126 -3.00 -21.00 -2.81
C LEU A 126 -1.91 -21.76 -3.60
N GLU A 127 -1.09 -21.03 -4.36
CA GLU A 127 0.04 -21.61 -5.08
C GLU A 127 1.06 -22.22 -4.11
N ASN A 128 1.41 -21.54 -3.04
CA ASN A 128 2.31 -22.07 -2.01
C ASN A 128 1.74 -23.35 -1.36
N ALA A 129 0.45 -23.35 -1.02
CA ALA A 129 -0.20 -24.54 -0.48
C ALA A 129 -0.19 -25.71 -1.48
N PHE A 130 -0.44 -25.41 -2.75
CA PHE A 130 -0.44 -26.39 -3.83
C PHE A 130 0.96 -26.97 -4.08
N LEU A 131 2.00 -26.14 -4.10
CA LEU A 131 3.38 -26.57 -4.26
C LEU A 131 3.84 -27.43 -3.08
N ASN A 132 3.51 -27.03 -1.85
CA ASN A 132 3.80 -27.83 -0.67
C ASN A 132 3.09 -29.19 -0.72
N GLY A 133 1.84 -29.23 -1.18
CA GLY A 133 1.10 -30.48 -1.40
C GLY A 133 1.77 -31.40 -2.42
N LYS A 134 2.28 -30.84 -3.53
CA LYS A 134 3.04 -31.62 -4.53
C LYS A 134 4.32 -32.20 -3.96
N ILE A 135 5.09 -31.40 -3.21
CA ILE A 135 6.34 -31.85 -2.58
C ILE A 135 6.04 -32.98 -1.59
N ALA A 136 4.98 -32.83 -0.78
CA ALA A 136 4.55 -33.85 0.17
C ALA A 136 4.14 -35.15 -0.53
N ALA A 137 3.37 -35.07 -1.62
CA ALA A 137 2.94 -36.24 -2.38
C ALA A 137 4.11 -36.99 -3.04
N ILE A 138 5.05 -36.26 -3.65
CA ILE A 138 6.26 -36.86 -4.24
C ILE A 138 7.12 -37.52 -3.16
N THR A 139 7.27 -36.86 -2.01
CA THR A 139 8.03 -37.41 -0.89
C THR A 139 7.36 -38.68 -0.35
N GLY A 140 6.05 -38.66 -0.16
CA GLY A 140 5.29 -39.84 0.26
C GLY A 140 5.38 -40.99 -0.75
N PHE A 141 5.27 -40.70 -2.06
CA PHE A 141 5.43 -41.71 -3.10
C PHE A 141 6.83 -42.32 -3.10
N ARG A 142 7.87 -41.48 -2.94
CA ARG A 142 9.26 -41.94 -2.81
C ARG A 142 9.43 -42.85 -1.62
N ASP A 143 8.85 -42.50 -0.47
CA ASP A 143 8.98 -43.28 0.76
C ASP A 143 8.26 -44.64 0.63
N ILE A 144 7.04 -44.66 0.07
CA ILE A 144 6.30 -45.91 -0.23
C ILE A 144 7.08 -46.79 -1.22
N LEU A 145 7.63 -46.21 -2.29
CA LEU A 145 8.43 -46.95 -3.25
C LEU A 145 9.70 -47.50 -2.61
N GLY A 146 10.33 -46.72 -1.74
CA GLY A 146 11.49 -47.14 -0.96
C GLY A 146 11.18 -48.31 -0.03
N ASP A 147 10.02 -48.30 0.63
CA ASP A 147 9.55 -49.41 1.47
C ASP A 147 9.29 -50.67 0.63
N ALA A 148 8.52 -50.55 -0.46
CA ALA A 148 8.24 -51.68 -1.35
C ALA A 148 9.49 -52.30 -1.98
N LEU A 149 10.49 -51.48 -2.32
CA LEU A 149 11.78 -51.95 -2.83
C LEU A 149 12.62 -52.65 -1.76
N ALA A 150 12.58 -52.17 -0.52
CA ALA A 150 13.29 -52.82 0.59
C ALA A 150 12.69 -54.20 0.91
N ASP A 151 11.36 -54.33 0.83
CA ASP A 151 10.67 -55.61 1.02
C ASP A 151 11.00 -56.63 -0.09
N GLY A 152 11.06 -56.17 -1.35
CA GLY A 152 11.38 -57.03 -2.50
C GLY A 152 12.87 -57.37 -2.65
N PHE A 153 13.76 -56.45 -2.21
CA PHE A 153 15.20 -56.54 -2.41
C PHE A 153 15.96 -56.05 -1.16
N PRO A 154 16.11 -56.89 -0.12
CA PRO A 154 16.73 -56.50 1.14
C PRO A 154 18.20 -56.07 0.99
N GLU A 155 18.89 -56.56 -0.04
CA GLU A 155 20.24 -56.15 -0.39
C GLU A 155 20.32 -54.65 -0.72
N LEU A 156 19.24 -53.99 -1.17
CA LEU A 156 19.24 -52.57 -1.58
C LEU A 156 18.94 -51.59 -0.44
N THR A 157 18.68 -52.08 0.77
CA THR A 157 18.22 -51.27 1.92
C THR A 157 19.21 -50.16 2.30
N HIS A 158 20.50 -50.34 2.03
CA HIS A 158 21.54 -49.35 2.34
C HIS A 158 21.44 -48.06 1.49
N LEU A 159 20.84 -48.11 0.30
CA LEU A 159 20.61 -46.94 -0.55
C LEU A 159 19.55 -45.99 0.02
N ARG A 160 18.64 -46.49 0.88
CA ARG A 160 17.62 -45.67 1.55
C ARG A 160 18.22 -44.62 2.48
N ARG A 161 19.36 -44.95 3.14
CA ARG A 161 20.02 -44.06 4.11
C ARG A 161 20.79 -42.92 3.44
N SER A 162 21.22 -43.09 2.19
CA SER A 162 21.96 -42.06 1.45
C SER A 162 21.07 -40.99 0.81
N LEU A 163 19.76 -41.22 0.70
CA LEU A 163 18.86 -40.20 0.17
C LEU A 163 18.49 -39.22 1.29
N PRO A 164 18.72 -37.91 1.11
CA PRO A 164 18.30 -36.93 2.09
C PRO A 164 16.77 -37.00 2.23
N THR A 165 16.30 -37.36 3.42
CA THR A 165 14.92 -37.18 3.81
C THR A 165 14.70 -35.68 3.99
N ALA A 166 13.84 -35.09 3.16
CA ALA A 166 13.56 -33.66 3.14
C ALA A 166 12.77 -33.16 4.38
N SER A 167 13.01 -33.76 5.56
CA SER A 167 12.34 -33.40 6.82
C SER A 167 12.95 -32.17 7.50
N ALA A 168 13.75 -31.37 6.79
CA ALA A 168 14.47 -30.21 7.34
C ALA A 168 14.10 -28.87 6.66
N HIS A 169 12.89 -28.74 6.10
CA HIS A 169 12.38 -27.43 5.69
C HIS A 169 11.32 -26.94 6.70
N ASN A 170 11.81 -26.47 7.85
CA ASN A 170 11.03 -25.59 8.73
C ASN A 170 10.85 -24.25 8.02
N PRO A 171 9.62 -23.78 7.74
CA PRO A 171 9.39 -22.42 7.29
C PRO A 171 9.43 -21.46 8.49
N THR A 172 10.58 -21.30 9.13
CA THR A 172 10.79 -20.27 10.16
C THR A 172 12.25 -19.81 10.15
N THR A 173 12.59 -18.89 9.25
CA THR A 173 13.66 -17.89 9.43
C THR A 173 13.41 -16.75 8.44
N SER A 174 12.37 -15.96 8.70
CA SER A 174 12.52 -14.51 8.51
C SER A 174 13.29 -14.05 9.73
N ARG A 175 14.62 -13.92 9.61
CA ARG A 175 15.46 -13.36 10.66
C ARG A 175 16.15 -12.14 10.06
N GLU A 176 15.74 -10.99 10.59
CA GLU A 176 16.41 -9.71 10.46
C GLU A 176 17.94 -9.86 10.48
N PRO A 177 18.67 -9.09 9.67
CA PRO A 177 20.10 -8.90 9.90
C PRO A 177 20.29 -8.03 11.15
N SER A 178 20.50 -8.69 12.29
CA SER A 178 20.97 -8.05 13.52
C SER A 178 22.40 -7.53 13.29
N VAL A 179 22.54 -6.21 13.14
CA VAL A 179 23.83 -5.52 13.12
C VAL A 179 24.46 -5.60 14.52
N PRO A 180 25.69 -6.12 14.69
CA PRO A 180 26.35 -6.12 16.00
C PRO A 180 26.95 -4.74 16.30
N ILE A 181 26.46 -4.11 17.37
CA ILE A 181 27.05 -2.95 18.03
C ILE A 181 28.42 -3.37 18.58
N LYS A 182 29.51 -2.86 18.00
CA LYS A 182 30.82 -2.86 18.65
C LYS A 182 30.83 -1.78 19.73
N LYS A 183 30.84 -2.22 21.00
CA LYS A 183 31.39 -1.44 22.10
C LYS A 183 32.90 -1.69 22.15
N GLU A 184 33.69 -0.69 21.81
CA GLU A 184 35.08 -0.56 22.25
C GLU A 184 35.30 0.91 22.59
N GLU A 185 35.21 1.19 23.89
CA GLU A 185 35.99 2.22 24.62
C GLU A 185 37.03 1.43 25.42
N PRO A 186 38.14 2.01 25.92
CA PRO A 186 38.24 3.36 26.50
C PRO A 186 39.07 4.39 25.71
#